data_AF-A0A2E8D0T8-F1
#
_entry.id   AF-A0A2E8D0T8-F1
#
_cell.length_a   1.000
_cell.length_b   1.000
_cell.length_c   1.000
_cell.angle_alpha   90.00
_cell.angle_beta   90.00
_cell.angle_gamma   90.00
#
_symmetry.space_group_name_H-M   'P 1'
#
loop_
_entity.id
_entity.type
_entity.pdbx_description
1 polymer ?
#
loop_
_entity_poly.entity_id
_entity_poly.type
_entity_poly.pdbx_seq_one_letter_code
_entity_poly.pdbx_strand_id
1 'polypeptide(L)'
;MCITRRVAPLIRSYRHESNSVQRKKLTPPQVAKMLGVNCDKVLGWIRRGELRAVNVAANPNGRPRYRIDADDLRAFENQRSLTPKSPTRTRRQRKKQNVIKYF
;
A
#
# COMPACT_ATOMS: atom_id res chain seq x y z
N MET A 1 62.01 -15.26 -28.57
CA MET A 1 61.76 -13.84 -28.26
C MET A 1 60.80 -13.31 -29.34
N CYS A 2 59.59 -12.79 -29.14
CA CYS A 2 58.77 -12.44 -27.99
C CYS A 2 57.30 -12.50 -28.45
N ILE A 3 56.45 -13.36 -27.87
CA ILE A 3 54.99 -13.31 -28.07
C ILE A 3 54.42 -12.57 -26.86
N THR A 4 54.24 -11.26 -26.94
CA THR A 4 53.48 -10.53 -25.92
C THR A 4 52.03 -10.40 -26.38
N ARG A 5 51.21 -11.39 -25.96
CA ARG A 5 49.75 -11.29 -26.00
C ARG A 5 49.33 -10.03 -25.24
N ARG A 6 48.85 -9.04 -26.00
CA ARG A 6 48.19 -7.82 -25.52
C ARG A 6 46.93 -8.24 -24.74
N VAL A 7 47.05 -8.37 -23.42
CA VAL A 7 45.91 -8.64 -22.52
C VAL A 7 45.06 -7.37 -22.49
N ALA A 8 43.96 -7.39 -23.25
CA ALA A 8 42.92 -6.38 -23.19
C ALA A 8 42.28 -6.36 -21.79
N PRO A 9 41.85 -5.19 -21.28
CA PRO A 9 41.41 -5.07 -19.91
C PRO A 9 40.08 -5.80 -19.74
N LEU A 10 40.08 -6.88 -18.95
CA LEU A 10 38.87 -7.46 -18.40
C LEU A 10 38.35 -6.57 -17.25
N ILE A 11 38.02 -5.31 -17.55
CA ILE A 11 37.02 -4.61 -16.74
C ILE A 11 35.69 -4.84 -17.45
N ARG A 12 35.30 -6.10 -17.28
CA ARG A 12 34.01 -6.69 -17.51
C ARG A 12 32.96 -5.66 -17.14
N SER A 13 32.33 -5.11 -18.18
CA SER A 13 31.01 -4.49 -18.16
C SER A 13 30.32 -4.70 -16.82
N TYR A 14 30.30 -3.64 -15.99
CA TYR A 14 29.33 -3.56 -14.90
C TYR A 14 27.97 -3.59 -15.57
N ARG A 15 27.49 -4.81 -15.82
CA ARG A 15 26.11 -5.12 -16.08
C ARG A 15 25.42 -4.63 -14.83
N HIS A 16 24.93 -3.40 -14.85
CA HIS A 16 23.86 -2.99 -13.96
C HIS A 16 22.67 -3.86 -14.36
N GLU A 17 22.66 -5.10 -13.87
CA GLU A 17 21.45 -5.83 -13.53
C GLU A 17 20.81 -5.01 -12.42
N SER A 18 20.25 -3.86 -12.82
CA SER A 18 19.32 -3.09 -12.05
C SER A 18 18.09 -3.97 -11.85
N ASN A 19 18.20 -4.88 -10.90
CA ASN A 19 17.08 -5.26 -10.06
C ASN A 19 16.71 -4.02 -9.21
N SER A 20 16.34 -2.94 -9.91
CA SER A 20 15.73 -1.78 -9.30
C SER A 20 14.34 -2.24 -8.92
N VAL A 21 14.23 -2.85 -7.75
CA VAL A 21 13.00 -2.82 -6.97
C VAL A 21 12.74 -1.33 -6.78
N GLN A 22 12.07 -0.73 -7.75
CA GLN A 22 11.79 0.70 -7.77
C GLN A 22 10.88 0.91 -6.58
N ARG A 23 11.46 1.35 -5.45
CA ARG A 23 10.72 1.82 -4.26
C ARG A 23 10.03 3.13 -4.62
N LYS A 24 9.14 3.04 -5.60
CA LYS A 24 8.39 4.15 -6.13
C LYS A 24 7.34 4.48 -5.08
N LYS A 25 7.58 5.58 -4.38
CA LYS A 25 6.66 6.12 -3.38
C LYS A 25 5.46 6.74 -4.08
N LEU A 26 4.36 6.01 -4.15
CA LEU A 26 3.09 6.47 -4.70
C LEU A 26 2.37 7.37 -3.68
N THR A 27 1.60 8.31 -4.21
CA THR A 27 0.72 9.16 -3.40
C THR A 27 -0.68 8.57 -3.35
N PRO A 28 -1.48 8.84 -2.30
CA PRO A 28 -2.86 8.35 -2.21
C PRO A 28 -3.73 8.71 -3.44
N PRO A 29 -3.65 9.91 -4.03
CA PRO A 29 -4.38 10.23 -5.26
C PRO A 29 -3.93 9.41 -6.48
N GLN A 30 -2.65 9.04 -6.58
CA GLN A 30 -2.15 8.19 -7.65
C GLN A 30 -2.67 6.76 -7.50
N VAL A 31 -2.61 6.21 -6.28
CA VAL A 31 -3.15 4.88 -5.97
C VAL A 31 -4.66 4.84 -6.23
N ALA A 32 -5.38 5.89 -5.84
CA ALA A 32 -6.80 6.05 -6.11
C ALA A 32 -7.13 5.98 -7.62
N LYS A 33 -6.36 6.69 -8.45
CA LYS A 33 -6.50 6.64 -9.92
C LYS A 33 -6.22 5.25 -10.49
N MET A 34 -5.17 4.58 -10.01
CA MET A 34 -4.79 3.24 -10.49
C MET A 34 -5.86 2.18 -10.16
N LEU A 35 -6.44 2.25 -8.97
CA LEU A 35 -7.46 1.31 -8.50
C LEU A 35 -8.90 1.72 -8.88
N GLY A 36 -9.09 2.89 -9.50
CA GLY A 36 -10.42 3.42 -9.83
C GLY A 36 -11.30 3.73 -8.61
N VAL A 37 -10.71 4.10 -7.48
CA VAL A 37 -11.42 4.40 -6.22
C VAL A 37 -11.24 5.84 -5.78
N ASN A 38 -12.13 6.35 -4.92
CA ASN A 38 -11.95 7.68 -4.34
C ASN A 38 -10.75 7.70 -3.36
N CYS A 39 -10.04 8.84 -3.30
CA CYS A 39 -8.90 9.08 -2.41
C CYS A 39 -9.27 8.89 -0.93
N ASP A 40 -10.48 9.29 -0.51
CA ASP A 40 -10.96 9.10 0.87
C ASP A 40 -11.02 7.62 1.26
N LYS A 41 -11.32 6.74 0.30
CA LYS A 41 -11.33 5.29 0.52
C LYS A 41 -9.93 4.77 0.80
N VAL A 42 -8.94 5.26 0.05
CA VAL A 42 -7.52 4.94 0.25
C VAL A 42 -7.03 5.46 1.61
N LEU A 43 -7.37 6.70 1.97
CA LEU A 43 -7.10 7.25 3.30
C LEU A 43 -7.76 6.43 4.41
N GLY A 44 -8.97 5.94 4.18
CA GLY A 44 -9.66 5.02 5.08
C GLY A 44 -8.89 3.71 5.30
N TRP A 45 -8.34 3.11 4.24
CA TRP A 45 -7.51 1.90 4.35
C TRP A 45 -6.24 2.15 5.16
N ILE A 46 -5.57 3.28 4.94
CA ILE A 46 -4.36 3.67 5.68
C ILE A 46 -4.68 3.85 7.16
N ARG A 47 -5.76 4.58 7.48
CA ARG A 47 -6.19 4.83 8.87
C ARG A 47 -6.58 3.55 9.61
N ARG A 48 -7.15 2.57 8.90
CA ARG A 48 -7.50 1.25 9.47
C ARG A 48 -6.32 0.29 9.54
N GLY A 49 -5.17 0.63 8.96
CA GLY A 49 -4.00 -0.25 8.89
C GLY A 49 -4.12 -1.38 7.87
N GLU A 50 -5.12 -1.33 6.97
CA GLU A 50 -5.26 -2.29 5.86
C GLU A 50 -4.20 -2.06 4.79
N LEU A 51 -3.88 -0.79 4.51
CA LEU A 51 -2.86 -0.40 3.53
C LEU A 51 -1.68 0.23 4.27
N ARG A 52 -0.50 -0.37 4.13
CA ARG A 52 0.73 0.16 4.70
C ARG A 52 1.14 1.43 3.95
N ALA A 53 1.37 2.49 4.70
CA ALA A 53 1.83 3.77 4.18
C ALA A 53 2.71 4.47 5.22
N VAL A 54 3.70 5.21 4.74
CA VAL A 54 4.59 6.03 5.56
C VAL A 54 4.03 7.44 5.65
N ASN A 55 3.87 7.97 6.86
CA ASN A 55 3.57 9.39 7.06
C ASN A 55 4.86 10.20 6.95
N VAL A 56 4.92 11.09 5.97
CA VAL A 56 6.08 11.97 5.68
C VAL A 56 5.78 13.42 6.07
N ALA A 57 4.77 13.66 6.91
CA ALA A 57 4.51 14.98 7.44
C ALA A 57 5.65 15.41 8.38
N ALA A 58 6.11 16.66 8.25
CA ALA A 58 7.16 17.21 9.12
C ALA A 58 6.70 17.29 10.59
N ASN A 59 5.42 17.60 10.81
CA ASN A 59 4.80 17.62 12.13
C ASN A 59 3.86 16.41 12.26
N PRO A 60 4.04 15.52 13.25
CA PRO A 60 3.17 14.37 13.44
C PRO A 60 1.72 14.77 13.77
N ASN A 61 1.52 15.91 14.43
CA ASN A 61 0.20 16.46 14.76
C ASN A 61 -0.42 17.33 13.64
N GLY A 62 0.29 17.52 12.52
CA GLY A 62 -0.18 18.32 11.38
C GLY A 62 -1.01 17.51 10.39
N ARG A 63 -1.31 18.12 9.23
CA ARG A 63 -2.00 17.42 8.13
C ARG A 63 -1.12 16.27 7.61
N PRO A 64 -1.54 15.00 7.74
CA PRO A 64 -0.71 13.86 7.38
C PRO A 64 -0.47 13.82 5.87
N ARG A 65 0.76 13.45 5.48
CA ARG A 65 1.16 13.29 4.07
C ARG A 65 1.65 11.86 3.87
N TYR A 66 0.76 11.01 3.38
CA TYR A 66 1.08 9.59 3.20
C TYR A 66 1.85 9.32 1.90
N ARG A 67 2.79 8.38 1.96
CA ARG A 67 3.48 7.76 0.82
C ARG A 67 3.35 6.25 0.93
N ILE A 68 3.00 5.61 -0.18
CA ILE A 68 2.72 4.17 -0.26
C ILE A 68 3.80 3.55 -1.14
N ASP A 69 4.41 2.45 -0.69
CA ASP A 69 5.33 1.69 -1.52
C ASP A 69 4.56 0.83 -2.54
N ALA A 70 5.12 0.66 -3.74
CA ALA A 70 4.53 -0.19 -4.76
C ALA A 70 4.41 -1.66 -4.30
N ASP A 71 5.39 -2.16 -3.54
CA ASP A 71 5.36 -3.51 -2.98
C ASP A 71 4.23 -3.68 -1.94
N ASP A 72 4.01 -2.68 -1.09
CA ASP A 72 2.92 -2.67 -0.12
C ASP A 72 1.55 -2.63 -0.81
N LEU A 73 1.45 -1.87 -1.91
CA LEU A 73 0.23 -1.84 -2.73
C LEU A 73 -0.06 -3.21 -3.35
N ARG A 74 0.98 -3.88 -3.89
CA ARG A 74 0.84 -5.24 -4.43
C ARG A 74 0.46 -6.24 -3.35
N ALA A 75 1.04 -6.14 -2.15
CA ALA A 75 0.67 -6.97 -1.01
C ALA A 75 -0.80 -6.77 -0.62
N PHE A 76 -1.28 -5.52 -0.63
CA PHE A 76 -2.68 -5.19 -0.39
C PHE A 76 -3.61 -5.77 -1.47
N GLU A 77 -3.25 -5.65 -2.74
CA GLU A 77 -3.99 -6.25 -3.86
C GLU A 77 -4.08 -7.77 -3.70
N ASN A 78 -2.97 -8.44 -3.34
CA ASN A 78 -2.95 -9.88 -3.10
C ASN A 78 -3.80 -10.30 -1.89
N GLN A 79 -3.85 -9.47 -0.83
CA GLN A 79 -4.71 -9.74 0.33
C GLN A 79 -6.19 -9.58 0.01
N ARG A 80 -6.55 -8.62 -0.86
CA ARG A 80 -7.94 -8.37 -1.27
C ARG A 80 -8.41 -9.21 -2.46
N SER A 81 -7.50 -9.75 -3.27
CA SER A 81 -7.84 -10.62 -4.40
C SER A 81 -8.37 -11.99 -3.96
N LEU A 82 -8.29 -12.31 -2.66
CA LEU A 82 -8.81 -13.54 -2.07
C LEU A 82 -10.26 -13.37 -1.60
N THR A 83 -11.15 -13.97 -2.40
CA THR A 83 -12.47 -14.54 -2.07
C THR A 83 -13.50 -13.57 -1.45
N PRO A 84 -14.73 -13.47 -2.00
CA PRO A 84 -15.77 -12.61 -1.44
C PRO A 84 -16.06 -13.00 0.02
N LYS A 85 -15.53 -12.23 0.97
CA LYS A 85 -15.94 -12.32 2.37
C LYS A 85 -17.37 -11.80 2.42
N SER A 86 -18.30 -12.73 2.61
CA SER A 86 -19.74 -12.47 2.72
C SER A 86 -19.99 -11.24 3.59
N PRO A 87 -20.83 -10.29 3.15
CA PRO A 87 -21.04 -9.05 3.90
C PRO A 87 -21.61 -9.37 5.28
N THR A 88 -20.86 -9.09 6.33
CA THR A 88 -21.38 -9.13 7.70
C THR A 88 -22.40 -8.01 7.83
N ARG A 89 -23.68 -8.35 7.65
CA ARG A 89 -24.81 -7.43 7.84
C ARG A 89 -24.81 -6.98 9.30
N THR A 90 -24.45 -5.73 9.56
CA THR A 90 -24.54 -5.13 10.89
C THR A 90 -26.01 -5.10 11.30
N ARG A 91 -26.39 -5.98 12.24
CA ARG A 91 -27.75 -6.06 12.79
C ARG A 91 -27.99 -4.83 13.64
N ARG A 92 -28.72 -3.83 13.10
CA ARG A 92 -29.26 -2.71 13.88
C ARG A 92 -30.22 -3.30 14.92
N GLN A 93 -29.76 -3.46 16.16
CA GLN A 93 -30.62 -3.92 17.24
C GLN A 93 -31.64 -2.82 17.55
N ARG A 94 -32.91 -3.10 17.27
CA ARG A 94 -34.04 -2.27 17.69
C ARG A 94 -34.19 -2.46 19.20
N LYS A 95 -33.91 -1.41 19.99
CA LYS A 95 -34.16 -1.43 21.44
C LYS A 95 -35.63 -1.79 21.67
N LYS A 96 -35.90 -2.81 22.50
CA LYS A 96 -37.27 -3.14 22.93
C LYS A 96 -37.77 -1.98 23.79
N GLN A 97 -38.85 -1.32 23.38
CA GLN A 97 -39.58 -0.41 24.26
C GLN A 97 -40.08 -1.24 25.47
N ASN A 98 -39.67 -0.84 26.67
CA ASN A 98 -40.15 -1.40 27.92
C ASN A 98 -41.66 -1.21 28.02
N VAL A 99 -42.42 -2.31 28.00
CA VAL A 99 -43.86 -2.33 28.26
C VAL A 99 -44.10 -2.09 29.76
N ILE A 100 -45.06 -1.21 30.04
CA ILE A 100 -45.42 -0.62 31.33
C ILE A 100 -45.98 -1.69 32.29
N LYS A 101 -45.54 -1.67 33.56
CA LYS A 101 -46.16 -2.42 34.67
C LYS A 101 -47.35 -1.61 35.20
N TYR A 102 -48.52 -2.24 35.31
CA TYR A 102 -49.61 -1.74 36.14
C TYR A 102 -49.52 -2.43 37.51
N PHE A 103 -49.61 -1.63 38.58
CA PHE A 103 -49.90 -2.05 39.95
C PHE A 103 -51.32 -1.59 40.28
#